data_AF-A0A7S4SDG6-F1
#
_entry.id   AF-A0A7S4SDG6-F1
#
_cell.length_a   1.000
_cell.length_b   1.000
_cell.length_c   1.000
_cell.angle_alpha   90.00
_cell.angle_beta   90.00
_cell.angle_gamma   90.00
#
_symmetry.space_group_name_H-M   'P 1'
#
loop_
_entity.id
_entity.type
_entity.pdbx_description
1 polymer ?
#
loop_
_entity_poly.entity_id
_entity_poly.type
_entity_poly.pdbx_seq_one_letter_code
_entity_poly.pdbx_strand_id
1 'polypeptide(L)'
;EDDRPLSERVYINQHEKGSSSKLRSEKADKKAKALKIASKRLAQMKSTKKETKARKKKSKHAPTESSSLRRDYYTSLNSNALNINSSGVGITIGANAYKPRDPRLQDTLSGHLDQDVFQKRYGFLEEVQEEEIKNLKERIRVHRITGRRGQKMRRKIKEEGKGAWTALEEDETELKRRKESYVYCIGCQGKTISWWFYFSVNTIIDRIIIIGHEPKEAKDDRGE
;
A
#
# COMPACT_ATOMS: atom_id res chain seq x y z
N GLU A 1 37.02 23.03 5.54
CA GLU A 1 37.10 22.65 4.12
C GLU A 1 36.01 23.29 3.24
N ASP A 2 35.20 24.23 3.77
CA ASP A 2 34.03 24.81 3.08
C ASP A 2 34.21 26.24 2.55
N ASP A 3 35.44 26.77 2.48
CA ASP A 3 35.69 28.15 2.04
C ASP A 3 36.06 28.28 0.55
N ARG A 4 36.05 27.19 -0.22
CA ARG A 4 36.37 27.27 -1.66
C ARG A 4 35.21 27.86 -2.45
N PRO A 5 35.46 28.78 -3.41
CA PRO A 5 34.42 29.32 -4.27
C PRO A 5 33.72 28.22 -5.08
N LEU A 6 32.41 28.41 -5.32
CA LEU A 6 31.54 27.40 -5.94
C LEU A 6 32.06 26.93 -7.30
N SER A 7 32.67 27.83 -8.07
CA SER A 7 33.28 27.55 -9.38
C SER A 7 34.37 26.47 -9.29
N GLU A 8 35.21 26.55 -8.26
CA GLU A 8 36.32 25.64 -8.04
C GLU A 8 35.82 24.26 -7.58
N ARG A 9 34.75 24.20 -6.77
CA ARG A 9 34.11 22.93 -6.39
C ARG A 9 33.46 22.22 -7.58
N VAL A 10 32.88 22.97 -8.52
CA VAL A 10 32.29 22.40 -9.75
C VAL A 10 33.40 21.86 -10.65
N TYR A 11 34.50 22.58 -10.79
CA TYR A 11 35.65 22.14 -11.59
C TYR A 11 36.29 20.86 -11.02
N ILE A 12 36.53 20.82 -9.71
CA ILE A 12 37.06 19.64 -9.01
C ILE A 12 36.11 18.44 -9.14
N ASN A 13 34.80 18.64 -8.97
CA ASN A 13 33.82 17.56 -9.15
C ASN A 13 33.70 17.04 -10.59
N GLN A 14 34.09 17.83 -11.60
CA GLN A 14 34.08 17.39 -13.00
C GLN A 14 35.40 16.70 -13.40
N HIS A 15 36.53 17.09 -12.79
CA HIS A 15 37.85 16.57 -13.12
C HIS A 15 38.33 15.42 -12.21
N GLU A 16 38.01 15.43 -10.91
CA GLU A 16 38.44 14.39 -9.97
C GLU A 16 37.46 13.21 -9.89
N LYS A 17 36.15 13.45 -10.04
CA LYS A 17 35.17 12.36 -10.21
C LYS A 17 35.19 11.92 -11.66
N GLY A 18 36.21 11.11 -11.97
CA GLY A 18 36.58 10.62 -13.29
C GLY A 18 35.41 10.49 -14.28
N SER A 19 35.65 11.00 -15.49
CA SER A 19 34.73 11.08 -16.63
C SER A 19 33.60 10.05 -16.59
N SER A 20 32.35 10.53 -16.57
CA SER A 20 31.12 9.72 -16.51
C SER A 20 31.08 8.54 -17.51
N SER A 21 31.86 8.62 -18.58
CA SER A 21 32.17 7.55 -19.54
C SER A 21 32.80 6.31 -18.90
N LYS A 22 33.88 6.45 -18.11
CA LYS A 22 34.58 5.31 -17.49
C LYS A 22 33.67 4.58 -16.51
N LEU A 23 32.97 5.31 -15.65
CA LEU A 23 31.98 4.74 -14.71
C LEU A 23 30.82 4.02 -15.41
N ARG A 24 30.41 4.48 -16.61
CA ARG A 24 29.39 3.80 -17.42
C ARG A 24 29.93 2.51 -18.04
N SER A 25 31.17 2.52 -18.54
CA SER A 25 31.82 1.33 -19.11
C SER A 25 32.00 0.21 -18.07
N GLU A 26 32.49 0.54 -16.87
CA GLU A 26 32.67 -0.45 -15.80
C GLU A 26 31.34 -1.06 -15.33
N LYS A 27 30.27 -0.27 -15.28
CA LYS A 27 28.93 -0.76 -14.94
C LYS A 27 28.39 -1.70 -16.03
N ALA A 28 28.64 -1.39 -17.31
CA ALA A 28 28.25 -2.25 -18.42
C ALA A 28 29.00 -3.60 -18.35
N ASP A 29 30.31 -3.58 -18.07
CA ASP A 29 31.13 -4.79 -17.96
C ASP A 29 30.70 -5.68 -16.79
N LYS A 30 30.39 -5.08 -15.63
CA LYS A 30 29.86 -5.80 -14.46
C LYS A 30 28.53 -6.49 -14.81
N LYS A 31 27.63 -5.80 -15.53
CA LYS A 31 26.34 -6.36 -15.97
C LYS A 31 26.54 -7.50 -16.97
N ALA A 32 27.46 -7.36 -17.92
CA ALA A 32 27.77 -8.41 -18.90
C ALA A 32 28.34 -9.68 -18.22
N LYS A 33 29.24 -9.52 -17.23
CA LYS A 33 29.77 -10.63 -16.43
C LYS A 33 28.67 -11.34 -15.65
N ALA A 34 27.77 -10.58 -15.00
CA ALA A 34 26.65 -11.15 -14.25
C ALA A 34 25.71 -11.98 -15.14
N LEU A 35 25.39 -11.48 -16.35
CA LEU A 35 24.54 -12.20 -17.31
C LEU A 35 25.17 -13.52 -17.78
N LYS A 36 26.49 -13.54 -18.04
CA LYS A 36 27.20 -14.77 -18.41
C LYS A 36 27.18 -15.83 -17.29
N ILE A 37 27.28 -15.41 -16.03
CA ILE A 37 27.20 -16.34 -14.89
C ILE A 37 25.78 -16.88 -14.73
N ALA A 38 24.76 -16.02 -14.86
CA ALA A 38 23.37 -16.41 -14.76
C ALA A 38 22.97 -17.42 -15.86
N SER A 39 23.38 -17.18 -17.10
CA SER A 39 23.10 -18.10 -18.22
C SER A 39 23.76 -19.46 -18.02
N LYS A 40 25.01 -19.49 -17.53
CA LYS A 40 25.72 -20.74 -17.20
C LYS A 40 25.01 -21.55 -16.10
N ARG A 41 24.55 -20.88 -15.03
CA ARG A 41 23.77 -21.53 -13.95
C ARG A 41 22.45 -22.09 -14.46
N LEU A 42 21.76 -21.34 -15.32
CA LEU A 42 20.49 -21.78 -15.89
C LEU A 42 20.65 -22.99 -16.82
N ALA A 43 21.74 -23.05 -17.59
CA ALA A 43 22.07 -24.23 -18.40
C ALA A 43 22.33 -25.47 -17.54
N GLN A 44 23.09 -25.34 -16.44
CA GLN A 44 23.35 -26.44 -15.50
C GLN A 44 22.07 -26.95 -14.82
N MET A 45 21.16 -26.06 -14.43
CA MET A 45 19.87 -26.48 -13.87
C MET A 45 18.97 -27.20 -14.88
N LYS A 46 19.10 -26.90 -16.18
CA LYS A 46 18.34 -27.57 -17.23
C LYS A 46 18.90 -28.96 -17.54
N SER A 47 20.21 -29.18 -17.48
CA SER A 47 20.80 -30.50 -17.72
C SER A 47 20.46 -31.48 -16.59
N THR A 48 20.54 -31.07 -15.32
CA THR A 48 20.20 -31.93 -14.17
C THR A 48 18.71 -32.30 -14.13
N LYS A 49 17.81 -31.41 -14.56
CA LYS A 49 16.37 -31.73 -14.70
C LYS A 49 16.07 -32.73 -15.83
N LYS A 50 16.93 -32.83 -16.86
CA LYS A 50 16.72 -33.77 -17.97
C LYS A 50 17.08 -35.20 -17.56
N GLU A 51 18.11 -35.38 -16.75
CA GLU A 51 18.56 -36.70 -16.26
C GLU A 51 17.56 -37.34 -15.29
N THR A 52 16.93 -36.54 -14.41
CA THR A 52 15.96 -37.05 -13.42
C THR A 52 14.62 -37.53 -14.01
N LYS A 53 14.31 -37.16 -15.26
CA LYS A 53 13.07 -37.58 -15.95
C LYS A 53 13.21 -38.89 -16.74
N ALA A 54 14.42 -39.41 -16.95
CA ALA A 54 14.63 -40.47 -17.92
C ALA A 54 14.26 -41.89 -17.43
N ARG A 55 14.16 -42.17 -16.12
CA ARG A 55 13.84 -43.53 -15.63
C ARG A 55 13.15 -43.52 -14.26
N LYS A 56 11.83 -43.50 -14.22
CA LYS A 56 11.08 -43.95 -13.03
C LYS A 56 9.97 -44.92 -13.46
N LYS A 57 10.18 -46.20 -13.16
CA LYS A 57 9.11 -47.21 -13.18
C LYS A 57 8.11 -46.84 -12.08
N LYS A 58 6.83 -46.70 -12.44
CA LYS A 58 5.77 -46.27 -11.52
C LYS A 58 5.57 -47.35 -10.44
N SER A 59 5.68 -46.95 -9.17
CA SER A 59 5.34 -47.80 -8.02
C SER A 59 3.83 -48.10 -8.03
N LYS A 60 3.44 -49.34 -7.73
CA LYS A 60 2.02 -49.76 -7.64
C LYS A 60 1.26 -49.09 -6.49
N HIS A 61 1.97 -48.49 -5.53
CA HIS A 61 1.38 -47.89 -4.32
C HIS A 61 1.73 -46.41 -4.15
N ALA A 62 2.20 -45.75 -5.22
CA ALA A 62 2.27 -44.30 -5.21
C ALA A 62 0.86 -43.74 -5.48
N PRO A 63 0.40 -42.74 -4.71
CA PRO A 63 -0.84 -42.04 -5.05
C PRO A 63 -0.73 -41.52 -6.48
N THR A 64 -1.74 -41.79 -7.29
CA THR A 64 -1.80 -41.32 -8.68
C THR A 64 -1.79 -39.80 -8.68
N GLU A 65 -0.64 -39.19 -9.03
CA GLU A 65 -0.58 -37.76 -9.29
C GLU A 65 -1.57 -37.45 -10.42
N SER A 66 -2.66 -36.78 -10.08
CA SER A 66 -3.64 -36.27 -11.04
C SER A 66 -2.90 -35.44 -12.09
N SER A 67 -3.11 -35.78 -13.36
CA SER A 67 -2.56 -35.09 -14.51
C SER A 67 -2.66 -33.56 -14.36
N SER A 68 -1.54 -32.86 -14.52
CA SER A 68 -1.48 -31.40 -14.53
C SER A 68 -1.96 -30.80 -15.88
N LEU A 69 -2.53 -31.61 -16.78
CA LEU A 69 -3.06 -31.11 -18.03
C LEU A 69 -4.38 -30.39 -17.78
N ARG A 70 -4.47 -29.15 -18.30
CA ARG A 70 -5.68 -28.33 -18.24
C ARG A 70 -6.93 -29.04 -18.75
N ARG A 71 -6.78 -29.98 -19.70
CA ARG A 71 -7.89 -30.80 -20.22
C ARG A 71 -8.45 -31.75 -19.17
N ASP A 72 -7.57 -32.37 -18.36
CA ASP A 72 -7.97 -33.31 -17.30
C ASP A 72 -8.54 -32.58 -16.07
N TYR A 73 -8.13 -31.33 -15.86
CA TYR A 73 -8.73 -30.45 -14.86
C TYR A 73 -10.22 -30.19 -15.14
N TYR A 74 -10.61 -29.94 -16.40
CA TYR A 74 -12.01 -29.69 -16.73
C TYR A 74 -12.85 -30.95 -16.86
N THR A 75 -12.27 -32.08 -17.31
CA THR A 75 -13.01 -33.35 -17.28
C THR A 75 -13.25 -33.80 -15.85
N SER A 76 -12.27 -33.69 -14.95
CA SER A 76 -12.50 -34.00 -13.52
C SER A 76 -13.46 -33.03 -12.84
N LEU A 77 -13.49 -31.74 -13.19
CA LEU A 77 -14.50 -30.80 -12.66
C LEU A 77 -15.92 -31.07 -13.19
N ASN A 78 -16.07 -31.46 -14.46
CA ASN A 78 -17.39 -31.75 -15.04
C ASN A 78 -17.89 -33.18 -14.76
N SER A 79 -16.99 -34.15 -14.54
CA SER A 79 -17.37 -35.53 -14.18
C SER A 79 -17.38 -35.77 -12.67
N ASN A 80 -16.65 -34.97 -11.89
CA ASN A 80 -16.76 -34.88 -10.42
C ASN A 80 -17.40 -33.56 -10.00
N ALA A 81 -18.52 -33.19 -10.64
CA ALA A 81 -19.62 -32.72 -9.82
C ALA A 81 -19.94 -33.91 -8.89
N LEU A 82 -19.22 -33.96 -7.75
CA LEU A 82 -19.41 -34.91 -6.67
C LEU A 82 -20.90 -34.98 -6.42
N ASN A 83 -21.54 -35.99 -7.00
CA ASN A 83 -22.89 -36.33 -6.68
C ASN A 83 -22.77 -36.90 -5.27
N ILE A 84 -22.83 -36.01 -4.28
CA ILE A 84 -22.74 -36.29 -2.85
C ILE A 84 -23.73 -37.42 -2.44
N ASN A 85 -24.72 -37.69 -3.29
CA ASN A 85 -25.70 -38.75 -3.14
C ASN A 85 -25.21 -40.15 -3.55
N SER A 86 -24.09 -40.31 -4.26
CA SER A 86 -23.58 -41.63 -4.69
C SER A 86 -22.71 -42.34 -3.65
N SER A 87 -22.25 -41.62 -2.62
CA SER A 87 -21.42 -42.17 -1.54
C SER A 87 -22.15 -43.03 -0.52
N GLY A 88 -23.47 -43.23 -0.63
CA GLY A 88 -24.26 -44.04 0.32
C GLY A 88 -24.33 -43.48 1.75
N VAL A 89 -23.56 -42.44 2.05
CA VAL A 89 -23.68 -41.62 3.25
C VAL A 89 -24.84 -40.67 3.00
N GLY A 90 -26.02 -41.03 3.50
CA GLY A 90 -27.20 -40.17 3.53
C GLY A 90 -26.95 -38.95 4.41
N ILE A 91 -26.16 -38.00 3.93
CA ILE A 91 -26.14 -36.65 4.48
C ILE A 91 -27.35 -35.97 3.87
N THR A 92 -28.42 -35.85 4.66
CA THR A 92 -29.56 -35.00 4.36
C THR A 92 -29.13 -33.53 4.38
N ILE A 93 -28.36 -33.12 3.36
CA ILE A 93 -28.04 -31.72 3.06
C ILE A 93 -29.32 -31.08 2.53
N GLY A 94 -30.30 -30.87 3.41
CA GLY A 94 -31.62 -30.42 2.97
C GLY A 94 -32.68 -30.19 4.04
N ALA A 95 -32.46 -30.52 5.31
CA ALA A 95 -33.49 -30.33 6.35
C ALA A 95 -33.10 -29.35 7.47
N ASN A 96 -31.81 -29.14 7.74
CA ASN A 96 -31.33 -28.05 8.57
C ASN A 96 -30.73 -26.98 7.66
N ALA A 97 -31.63 -26.24 7.01
CA ALA A 97 -31.33 -25.12 6.13
C ALA A 97 -30.21 -24.25 6.75
N TYR A 98 -29.14 -24.05 5.98
CA TYR A 98 -28.22 -22.95 6.23
C TYR A 98 -29.04 -21.66 6.11
N LYS A 99 -29.62 -21.22 7.22
CA LYS A 99 -30.12 -19.85 7.32
C LYS A 99 -28.87 -18.98 7.16
N PRO A 100 -28.84 -18.01 6.23
CA PRO A 100 -27.75 -17.04 6.19
C PRO A 100 -27.71 -16.38 7.57
N ARG A 101 -26.78 -16.83 8.42
CA ARG A 101 -26.58 -16.29 9.75
C ARG A 101 -25.85 -14.99 9.58
N ASP A 102 -26.40 -13.91 10.13
CA ASP A 102 -25.74 -12.62 10.18
C ASP A 102 -24.33 -12.82 10.78
N PRO A 103 -23.25 -12.42 10.10
CA PRO A 103 -21.89 -12.54 10.61
C PRO A 103 -21.67 -11.88 11.96
N ARG A 104 -22.55 -10.96 12.37
CA ARG A 104 -22.58 -10.37 13.71
C ARG A 104 -22.98 -11.34 14.83
N LEU A 105 -23.57 -12.48 14.51
CA LEU A 105 -24.16 -13.44 15.47
C LEU A 105 -23.55 -14.85 15.34
N GLN A 106 -22.47 -15.02 14.58
CA GLN A 106 -21.98 -16.34 14.19
C GLN A 106 -21.34 -17.16 15.32
N ASP A 107 -20.74 -16.52 16.32
CA ASP A 107 -19.85 -17.22 17.27
C ASP A 107 -20.46 -17.46 18.65
N THR A 108 -21.54 -16.75 19.01
CA THR A 108 -22.15 -16.86 20.34
C THR A 108 -23.55 -17.44 20.26
N LEU A 109 -23.69 -18.69 20.69
CA LEU A 109 -24.98 -19.31 21.01
C LEU A 109 -25.80 -18.47 22.02
N SER A 110 -25.17 -17.54 22.75
CA SER A 110 -25.80 -16.65 23.73
C SER A 110 -26.47 -15.40 23.15
N GLY A 111 -26.29 -15.10 21.86
CA GLY A 111 -26.84 -13.88 21.25
C GLY A 111 -26.20 -12.57 21.74
N HIS A 112 -25.10 -12.64 22.50
CA HIS A 112 -24.35 -11.47 22.96
C HIS A 112 -23.28 -11.07 21.93
N LEU A 113 -23.22 -9.79 21.56
CA LEU A 113 -22.18 -9.28 20.66
C LEU A 113 -20.82 -9.32 21.36
N ASP A 114 -19.94 -10.20 20.90
CA ASP A 114 -18.54 -10.19 21.30
C ASP A 114 -17.82 -9.01 20.64
N GLN A 115 -17.60 -7.95 21.42
CA GLN A 115 -16.98 -6.72 20.95
C GLN A 115 -15.53 -6.94 20.50
N ASP A 116 -14.79 -7.83 21.15
CA ASP A 116 -13.38 -8.08 20.86
C ASP A 116 -13.22 -8.80 19.53
N VAL A 117 -14.07 -9.81 19.29
CA VAL A 117 -14.10 -10.52 18.00
C VAL A 117 -14.58 -9.60 16.89
N PHE A 118 -15.58 -8.76 17.15
CA PHE A 118 -16.06 -7.78 16.18
C PHE A 118 -14.95 -6.77 15.81
N GLN A 119 -14.28 -6.16 16.79
CA GLN A 119 -13.18 -5.23 16.55
C GLN A 119 -12.03 -5.89 15.78
N LYS A 120 -11.67 -7.13 16.11
CA LYS A 120 -10.63 -7.86 15.36
C LYS A 120 -11.03 -8.13 13.91
N ARG A 121 -12.29 -8.51 13.67
CA ARG A 121 -12.79 -8.82 12.33
C ARG A 121 -12.95 -7.58 11.46
N TYR A 122 -13.26 -6.43 12.05
CA TYR A 122 -13.55 -5.19 11.31
C TYR A 122 -12.47 -4.11 11.45
N GLY A 123 -11.42 -4.32 12.24
CA GLY A 123 -10.33 -3.36 12.43
C GLY A 123 -9.61 -2.98 11.13
N PHE A 124 -9.57 -3.88 10.14
CA PHE A 124 -9.02 -3.58 8.81
C PHE A 124 -9.75 -2.43 8.11
N LEU A 125 -11.02 -2.14 8.45
CA LEU A 125 -11.75 -1.01 7.86
C LEU A 125 -11.13 0.33 8.27
N GLU A 126 -10.61 0.42 9.49
CA GLU A 126 -9.87 1.60 9.95
C GLU A 126 -8.58 1.76 9.15
N GLU A 127 -7.83 0.68 8.95
CA GLU A 127 -6.62 0.68 8.14
C GLU A 127 -6.89 1.11 6.69
N VAL A 128 -7.93 0.55 6.06
CA VAL A 128 -8.35 0.93 4.69
C VAL A 128 -8.71 2.42 4.64
N GLN A 129 -9.46 2.91 5.62
CA GLN A 129 -9.83 4.33 5.67
C GLN A 129 -8.61 5.25 5.85
N GLU A 130 -7.66 4.87 6.69
CA GLU A 130 -6.40 5.61 6.88
C GLU A 130 -5.54 5.63 5.61
N GLU A 131 -5.45 4.51 4.92
CA GLU A 131 -4.75 4.41 3.63
C GLU A 131 -5.39 5.32 2.57
N GLU A 132 -6.72 5.35 2.49
CA GLU A 132 -7.41 6.23 1.55
C GLU A 132 -7.18 7.73 1.89
N ILE A 133 -7.20 8.11 3.17
CA ILE A 133 -6.88 9.47 3.62
C ILE A 133 -5.42 9.83 3.27
N LYS A 134 -4.50 8.88 3.46
CA LYS A 134 -3.09 9.06 3.12
C LYS A 134 -2.91 9.26 1.62
N ASN A 135 -3.59 8.47 0.80
CA ASN A 135 -3.58 8.61 -0.66
C ASN A 135 -4.13 9.99 -1.08
N LEU A 136 -5.24 10.45 -0.51
CA LEU A 136 -5.79 11.80 -0.76
C LEU A 136 -4.77 12.91 -0.43
N LYS A 137 -4.12 12.83 0.74
CA LYS A 137 -3.07 13.80 1.13
C LYS A 137 -1.89 13.79 0.16
N GLU A 138 -1.49 12.61 -0.31
CA GLU A 138 -0.40 12.47 -1.28
C GLU A 138 -0.78 13.12 -2.63
N ARG A 139 -2.00 12.90 -3.12
CA ARG A 139 -2.51 13.54 -4.36
C ARG A 139 -2.51 15.06 -4.26
N ILE A 140 -3.07 15.61 -3.18
CA ILE A 140 -3.10 17.06 -2.93
C ILE A 140 -1.67 17.62 -2.87
N ARG A 141 -0.75 16.95 -2.16
CA ARG A 141 0.66 17.36 -2.08
C ARG A 141 1.31 17.40 -3.47
N VAL A 142 1.07 16.39 -4.29
CA VAL A 142 1.63 16.32 -5.65
C VAL A 142 1.03 17.37 -6.59
N HIS A 143 -0.24 17.74 -6.41
CA HIS A 143 -0.84 18.86 -7.12
C HIS A 143 -0.20 20.20 -6.77
N ARG A 144 0.06 20.44 -5.48
CA ARG A 144 0.67 21.69 -5.00
C ARG A 144 2.12 21.87 -5.49
N ILE A 145 2.83 20.77 -5.78
CA ILE A 145 4.19 20.84 -6.32
C ILE A 145 4.13 21.20 -7.81
N THR A 146 4.66 22.38 -8.15
CA THR A 146 4.78 22.87 -9.52
C THR A 146 6.07 22.38 -10.22
N GLY A 147 6.13 22.54 -11.54
CA GLY A 147 7.32 22.22 -12.34
C GLY A 147 7.62 20.74 -12.62
N ARG A 148 8.85 20.45 -13.05
CA ARG A 148 9.29 19.11 -13.53
C ARG A 148 9.24 18.02 -12.45
N ARG A 149 9.52 18.38 -11.19
CA ARG A 149 9.43 17.47 -10.05
C ARG A 149 7.97 17.05 -9.80
N GLY A 150 7.05 18.00 -9.80
CA GLY A 150 5.61 17.73 -9.70
C GLY A 150 5.11 16.84 -10.84
N GLN A 151 5.53 17.12 -12.08
CA GLN A 151 5.15 16.30 -13.23
C GLN A 151 5.64 14.86 -13.11
N LYS A 152 6.86 14.63 -12.60
CA LYS A 152 7.37 13.26 -12.35
C LYS A 152 6.55 12.53 -11.29
N MET A 153 6.19 13.22 -10.20
CA MET A 153 5.37 12.64 -9.13
C MET A 153 3.95 12.31 -9.60
N ARG A 154 3.33 13.18 -10.41
CA ARG A 154 2.02 12.94 -11.04
C ARG A 154 2.03 11.70 -11.93
N ARG A 155 3.10 11.51 -12.72
CA ARG A 155 3.27 10.30 -13.54
C ARG A 155 3.38 9.05 -12.68
N LYS A 156 4.17 9.10 -11.60
CA LYS A 156 4.33 7.97 -10.68
C LYS A 156 3.00 7.54 -10.05
N ILE A 157 2.21 8.50 -9.56
CA ILE A 157 0.89 8.19 -8.95
C ILE A 157 -0.07 7.60 -9.99
N LYS A 158 -0.02 8.07 -11.24
CA LYS A 158 -0.84 7.53 -12.34
C LYS A 158 -0.48 6.07 -12.66
N GLU A 159 0.80 5.72 -12.62
CA GLU A 159 1.28 4.34 -12.84
C GLU A 159 0.87 3.40 -11.69
N GLU A 160 0.82 3.90 -10.46
CA GLU A 160 0.40 3.12 -9.28
C GLU A 160 -1.12 2.85 -9.24
N GLY A 161 -1.91 3.39 -10.17
CA GLY A 161 -3.35 3.12 -10.27
C GLY A 161 -4.19 3.66 -9.10
N LYS A 162 -3.67 4.63 -8.33
CA LYS A 162 -4.28 5.20 -7.12
C LYS A 162 -5.46 6.15 -7.37
N GLY A 163 -6.34 5.78 -8.30
CA GLY A 163 -7.57 6.49 -8.66
C GLY A 163 -7.43 7.48 -9.82
N ALA A 164 -8.58 7.89 -10.35
CA ALA A 164 -8.68 8.93 -11.36
C ALA A 164 -8.22 10.28 -10.80
N TRP A 165 -7.62 11.11 -11.64
CA TRP A 165 -7.27 12.48 -11.28
C TRP A 165 -8.54 13.33 -11.31
N THR A 166 -9.03 13.66 -10.12
CA THR A 166 -10.09 14.62 -9.84
C THR A 166 -9.52 16.04 -9.77
N ALA A 167 -10.39 17.05 -9.76
CA ALA A 167 -9.95 18.42 -9.55
C ALA A 167 -9.35 18.55 -8.13
N LEU A 168 -8.37 19.45 -7.95
CA LEU A 168 -7.73 19.67 -6.65
C LEU A 168 -8.76 20.01 -5.55
N GLU A 169 -9.76 20.81 -5.91
CA GLU A 169 -10.84 21.22 -5.01
C GLU A 169 -11.74 20.05 -4.57
N GLU A 170 -12.00 19.09 -5.45
CA GLU A 170 -12.74 17.87 -5.14
C GLU A 170 -11.96 16.99 -4.15
N ASP A 171 -10.64 16.86 -4.34
CA ASP A 171 -9.79 16.11 -3.42
C ASP A 171 -9.72 16.76 -2.02
N GLU A 172 -9.70 18.09 -1.95
CA GLU A 172 -9.69 18.83 -0.68
C GLU A 172 -11.03 18.73 0.06
N THR A 173 -12.15 18.84 -0.65
CA THR A 173 -13.50 18.67 -0.09
C THR A 173 -13.74 17.24 0.38
N GLU A 174 -13.31 16.23 -0.37
CA GLU A 174 -13.44 14.82 0.02
C GLU A 174 -12.55 14.49 1.24
N LEU A 175 -11.33 15.05 1.30
CA LEU A 175 -10.48 14.93 2.48
C LEU A 175 -11.15 15.55 3.72
N LYS A 176 -11.81 16.70 3.55
CA LYS A 176 -12.56 17.37 4.63
C LYS A 176 -13.73 16.51 5.09
N ARG A 177 -14.56 16.04 4.15
CA ARG A 177 -15.71 15.16 4.41
C ARG A 177 -15.32 13.89 5.19
N ARG A 178 -14.22 13.24 4.76
CA ARG A 178 -13.72 12.02 5.41
C ARG A 178 -13.17 12.28 6.82
N LYS A 179 -12.50 13.41 7.03
CA LYS A 179 -12.05 13.82 8.38
C LYS A 179 -13.22 14.12 9.31
N GLU A 180 -14.23 14.83 8.81
CA GLU A 180 -15.44 15.17 9.59
C GLU A 180 -16.22 13.92 10.00
N SER A 181 -16.35 12.94 9.09
CA SER A 181 -16.92 11.64 9.41
C SER A 181 -16.16 10.91 10.52
N TYR A 182 -14.82 11.02 10.53
CA TYR A 182 -13.98 10.37 11.55
C TYR A 182 -14.18 10.97 12.94
N VAL A 183 -14.34 12.30 13.02
CA VAL A 183 -14.61 13.02 14.27
C VAL A 183 -15.98 12.65 14.83
N TYR A 184 -17.00 12.51 13.99
CA TYR A 184 -18.35 12.12 14.42
C TYR A 184 -18.43 10.68 14.95
N CYS A 185 -17.68 9.74 14.37
CA CYS A 185 -17.69 8.34 14.83
C CYS A 185 -17.06 8.16 16.23
N ILE A 186 -16.04 8.94 16.57
CA ILE A 186 -15.41 8.90 17.90
C ILE A 186 -16.35 9.46 18.97
N GLY A 187 -17.21 10.43 18.63
CA GLY A 187 -18.19 11.04 19.54
C GLY A 187 -19.35 10.12 19.93
N CYS A 188 -19.72 9.15 19.08
CA CYS A 188 -20.82 8.22 19.36
C CYS A 188 -20.39 6.99 20.20
N GLN A 189 -19.09 6.70 20.31
CA GLN A 189 -18.59 5.62 21.16
C GLN A 189 -18.15 6.15 22.53
N GLY A 190 -19.10 6.66 23.31
CA GLY A 190 -19.07 6.61 24.79
C GLY A 190 -17.87 7.22 25.53
N LYS A 191 -17.05 8.08 24.93
CA LYS A 191 -16.02 8.84 25.65
C LYS A 191 -16.54 10.23 25.97
N THR A 192 -17.31 10.34 27.05
CA THR A 192 -17.52 11.57 27.81
C THR A 192 -16.21 12.00 28.47
N ILE A 193 -15.21 12.42 27.68
CA ILE A 193 -13.98 13.00 28.20
C ILE A 193 -13.71 14.31 27.47
N SER A 194 -14.30 15.38 28.03
CA SER A 194 -13.61 16.64 28.31
C SER A 194 -12.79 17.29 27.19
N TRP A 195 -13.25 17.27 25.94
CA TRP A 195 -12.65 18.11 24.89
C TRP A 195 -13.03 19.60 25.00
N TRP A 196 -14.10 19.92 25.75
CA TRP A 196 -14.48 21.30 26.04
C TRP A 196 -13.51 22.02 27.01
N PHE A 197 -12.74 21.29 27.82
CA PHE A 197 -11.80 21.92 28.75
C PHE A 197 -10.48 22.33 28.08
N TYR A 198 -10.04 21.62 27.03
CA TYR A 198 -8.79 21.96 26.34
C TYR A 198 -8.92 23.10 25.31
N PHE A 199 -10.12 23.40 24.84
CA PHE A 199 -10.34 24.51 23.89
C PHE A 199 -10.51 25.87 24.58
N SER A 200 -10.88 25.89 25.86
CA SER A 200 -11.08 27.13 26.63
C SER A 200 -9.76 27.73 27.17
N VAL A 201 -8.74 26.90 27.44
CA VAL A 201 -7.50 27.39 28.06
C VAL A 201 -6.53 27.98 27.02
N ASN A 202 -6.47 27.45 25.79
CA ASN A 202 -5.55 27.97 24.77
C ASN A 202 -6.00 29.29 24.14
N THR A 203 -7.30 29.59 24.11
CA THR A 203 -7.80 30.88 23.59
C THR A 203 -7.58 32.06 24.53
N ILE A 204 -7.36 31.81 25.82
CA ILE A 204 -7.02 32.85 26.80
C ILE A 204 -5.54 33.22 26.73
N ILE A 205 -4.65 32.26 26.47
CA ILE A 205 -3.20 32.52 26.38
C ILE A 205 -2.85 33.33 25.12
N ASP A 206 -3.50 33.06 23.98
CA ASP A 206 -3.23 33.81 22.75
C ASP A 206 -3.76 35.26 22.78
N ARG A 207 -4.75 35.57 23.63
CA ARG A 207 -5.24 36.95 23.80
C ARG A 207 -4.35 37.82 24.70
N ILE A 208 -3.52 37.23 25.56
CA ILE A 208 -2.61 38.00 26.42
C ILE A 208 -1.34 38.43 25.66
N ILE A 209 -0.92 37.68 24.64
CA ILE A 209 0.34 37.94 23.91
C ILE A 209 0.20 39.08 22.86
N ILE A 210 -1.02 39.45 22.45
CA ILE A 210 -1.24 40.45 21.37
C ILE A 210 -1.17 41.92 21.87
N ILE A 211 -1.13 42.18 23.19
CA ILE A 211 -1.12 43.57 23.70
C ILE A 211 0.28 44.20 23.73
N GLY A 212 1.36 43.46 23.44
CA GLY A 212 2.73 43.95 23.65
C GLY A 212 3.51 44.48 22.44
N HIS A 213 2.97 44.46 21.23
CA HIS A 213 3.77 44.75 20.02
C HIS A 213 3.40 46.10 19.39
N GLU A 214 3.97 47.19 19.92
CA GLU A 214 3.95 48.50 19.27
C GLU A 214 4.66 48.42 17.91
N PRO A 215 4.04 48.90 16.81
CA PRO A 215 4.69 48.98 15.52
C PRO A 215 5.69 50.15 15.49
N LYS A 216 6.97 49.84 15.27
CA LYS A 216 7.99 50.86 14.98
C LYS A 216 7.75 51.43 13.58
N GLU A 217 7.54 52.74 13.52
CA GLU A 217 7.36 53.50 12.30
C GLU A 217 8.56 53.34 11.35
N ALA A 218 8.26 52.98 10.10
CA ALA A 218 9.22 52.92 9.02
C ALA A 218 9.50 54.35 8.51
N LYS A 219 10.77 54.77 8.56
CA LYS A 219 11.23 56.00 7.91
C LYS A 219 11.49 55.70 6.43
N ASP A 220 10.77 56.43 5.57
CA ASP A 220 10.98 56.43 4.13
C ASP A 220 12.17 57.34 3.78
N ASP A 221 13.32 56.74 3.49
CA ASP A 221 14.45 57.43 2.86
C ASP A 221 14.29 57.39 1.33
N ARG A 222 13.64 58.43 0.77
CA ARG A 222 13.73 58.77 -0.65
C ARG A 222 14.88 59.76 -0.83
N GLY A 223 16.02 59.25 -1.28
CA GLY A 223 17.15 60.07 -1.75
C GLY A 223 16.92 60.57 -3.18
N GLU A 224 17.14 61.86 -3.35
CA GLU A 224 17.35 62.56 -4.64
C GLU A 224 18.72 62.23 -5.25
#